data_AF-A0AAV3T6F9-F1
#
_entry.id   AF-A0AAV3T6F9-F1
#
_cell.length_a   1.000
_cell.length_b   1.000
_cell.length_c   1.000
_cell.angle_alpha   90.00
_cell.angle_beta   90.00
_cell.angle_gamma   90.00
#
_symmetry.space_group_name_H-M   'P 1'
#
loop_
_entity.id
_entity.type
_entity.pdbx_description
1 polymer ?
#
loop_
_entity_poly.entity_id
_entity_poly.type
_entity_poly.pdbx_seq_one_letter_code
_entity_poly.pdbx_strand_id
1 'polypeptide(L)'
;MAEDGSTSDRDAAPTPEIDVRDGVLRLRAPGATWLSTGWRGGRRDADAAYNVSVPEGWTRTDLDAYVAERLSASGFDADGPALLTGVAMEHARAARLDADSEAEDSSAVTAVATAGISNPAALFPDEREDADAASSRASDRSPDEYEPGTVNVLVYADRTLTEGALANLVAVVAEAKAAALVRTTGFPGTTTDAVIVGCPAVAEPDGDLDGEDGVARFSGSGTPIGAAARACVRDAVLASLRSRYADRELPASVADAEYGVATTRSAEVFEPAAAASSEPSATTDRTFDTHE
;
A
#
# COMPACT_ATOMS: atom_id res chain seq x y z
N MET A 1 -25.72 -43.05 23.19
CA MET A 1 -26.29 -42.09 22.21
C MET A 1 -26.40 -40.76 22.89
N ALA A 2 -25.68 -39.79 22.34
CA ALA A 2 -25.66 -38.34 22.58
C ALA A 2 -24.20 -37.91 22.80
N GLU A 3 -23.45 -37.84 21.70
CA GLU A 3 -22.26 -37.00 21.64
C GLU A 3 -22.77 -35.61 21.23
N ASP A 4 -22.61 -34.68 22.15
CA ASP A 4 -22.93 -33.26 21.99
C ASP A 4 -21.82 -32.61 21.18
N GLY A 5 -21.98 -32.65 19.85
CA GLY A 5 -21.11 -31.97 18.90
C GLY A 5 -21.45 -30.49 18.87
N SER A 6 -20.99 -29.74 19.86
CA SER A 6 -20.92 -28.27 19.80
C SER A 6 -19.93 -27.87 18.70
N THR A 7 -20.42 -27.76 17.47
CA THR A 7 -19.74 -27.05 16.39
C THR A 7 -19.72 -25.58 16.81
N SER A 8 -18.57 -25.12 17.28
CA SER A 8 -18.35 -23.69 17.47
C SER A 8 -18.49 -23.02 16.12
N ASP A 9 -19.54 -22.23 15.96
CA ASP A 9 -19.70 -21.27 14.87
C ASP A 9 -18.54 -20.26 15.02
N ARG A 10 -17.40 -20.53 14.35
CA ARG A 10 -16.33 -19.54 14.21
C ARG A 10 -16.89 -18.50 13.25
N ASP A 11 -17.38 -17.40 13.80
CA ASP A 11 -17.81 -16.21 13.05
C ASP A 11 -16.72 -15.87 12.02
N ALA A 12 -16.97 -16.20 10.74
CA ALA A 12 -16.14 -15.73 9.65
C ALA A 12 -16.04 -14.22 9.78
N ALA A 13 -14.82 -13.67 9.83
CA ALA A 13 -14.63 -12.24 9.96
C ALA A 13 -15.46 -11.53 8.87
N PRO A 14 -16.33 -10.58 9.24
CA PRO A 14 -17.25 -9.99 8.28
C PRO A 14 -16.46 -9.32 7.15
N THR A 15 -16.87 -9.61 5.91
CA THR A 15 -16.33 -8.98 4.70
C THR A 15 -16.33 -7.46 4.87
N PRO A 16 -15.24 -6.75 4.52
CA PRO A 16 -15.19 -5.31 4.67
C PRO A 16 -16.24 -4.62 3.79
N GLU A 17 -16.88 -3.59 4.32
CA GLU A 17 -17.90 -2.80 3.61
C GLU A 17 -17.24 -1.62 2.89
N ILE A 18 -17.70 -1.31 1.67
CA ILE A 18 -17.23 -0.14 0.91
C ILE A 18 -18.38 0.84 0.72
N ASP A 19 -18.20 2.07 1.20
CA ASP A 19 -19.13 3.18 1.00
C ASP A 19 -18.46 4.35 0.29
N VAL A 20 -19.20 5.06 -0.56
CA VAL A 20 -18.77 6.35 -1.11
C VAL A 20 -19.84 7.40 -0.85
N ARG A 21 -19.47 8.50 -0.20
CA ARG A 21 -20.37 9.63 0.10
C ARG A 21 -19.64 10.95 -0.04
N ASP A 22 -20.21 11.87 -0.81
CA ASP A 22 -19.69 13.23 -0.98
C ASP A 22 -18.18 13.28 -1.27
N GLY A 23 -17.66 12.41 -2.15
CA GLY A 23 -16.23 12.37 -2.49
C GLY A 23 -15.32 11.74 -1.44
N VAL A 24 -15.87 11.06 -0.43
CA VAL A 24 -15.13 10.26 0.55
C VAL A 24 -15.47 8.79 0.35
N LEU A 25 -14.45 7.96 0.15
CA LEU A 25 -14.58 6.50 0.20
C LEU A 25 -14.19 5.99 1.58
N ARG A 26 -15.01 5.09 2.13
CA ARG A 26 -14.75 4.35 3.36
C ARG A 26 -14.62 2.86 3.05
N LEU A 27 -13.56 2.25 3.55
CA LEU A 27 -13.42 0.79 3.67
C LEU A 27 -13.57 0.43 5.15
N ARG A 28 -14.72 -0.10 5.54
CA ARG A 28 -15.09 -0.38 6.93
C ARG A 28 -14.80 -1.84 7.28
N ALA A 29 -14.00 -2.05 8.31
CA ALA A 29 -13.69 -3.33 8.92
C ALA A 29 -13.59 -3.11 10.44
N PRO A 30 -14.65 -3.40 11.22
CA PRO A 30 -14.66 -3.16 12.66
C PRO A 30 -13.54 -3.92 13.39
N GLY A 31 -12.87 -3.27 14.34
CA GLY A 31 -11.78 -3.86 15.12
C GLY A 31 -10.50 -4.14 14.32
N ALA A 32 -10.35 -3.56 13.13
CA ALA A 32 -9.18 -3.77 12.28
C ALA A 32 -7.95 -2.99 12.77
N THR A 33 -6.78 -3.55 12.47
CA THR A 33 -5.50 -2.86 12.51
C THR A 33 -5.11 -2.47 11.09
N TRP A 34 -4.71 -1.21 10.90
CA TRP A 34 -4.29 -0.65 9.63
C TRP A 34 -2.85 -0.17 9.68
N LEU A 35 -2.12 -0.30 8.57
CA LEU A 35 -0.80 0.28 8.35
C LEU A 35 -0.85 1.17 7.11
N SER A 36 -0.64 2.47 7.32
CA SER A 36 -0.70 3.50 6.28
C SER A 36 0.68 4.00 5.89
N THR A 37 0.91 4.26 4.61
CA THR A 37 2.08 4.99 4.10
C THR A 37 1.77 6.45 3.75
N GLY A 38 0.53 6.89 3.93
CA GLY A 38 0.10 8.27 3.64
C GLY A 38 0.56 9.27 4.70
N TRP A 39 -0.04 10.47 4.67
CA TRP A 39 0.17 11.47 5.70
C TRP A 39 -0.16 10.90 7.09
N ARG A 40 0.72 11.14 8.08
CA ARG A 40 0.67 10.50 9.41
C ARG A 40 0.55 8.97 9.33
N GLY A 41 1.29 8.38 8.40
CA GLY A 41 1.43 6.95 8.25
C GLY A 41 1.94 6.25 9.53
N GLY A 42 1.95 4.93 9.47
CA GLY A 42 2.16 4.07 10.63
C GLY A 42 0.91 3.25 10.97
N ARG A 43 1.02 2.51 12.07
CA ARG A 43 -0.03 1.59 12.53
C ARG A 43 -1.12 2.35 13.29
N ARG A 44 -2.38 1.98 13.04
CA ARG A 44 -3.55 2.49 13.77
C ARG A 44 -4.64 1.42 13.84
N ASP A 45 -5.21 1.24 15.03
CA ASP A 45 -6.44 0.45 15.20
C ASP A 45 -7.64 1.37 14.95
N ALA A 46 -8.52 0.95 14.04
CA ALA A 46 -9.67 1.73 13.62
C ALA A 46 -10.70 0.85 12.92
N ASP A 47 -11.97 1.21 13.01
CA ASP A 47 -13.05 0.46 12.36
C ASP A 47 -13.12 0.70 10.85
N ALA A 48 -12.33 1.63 10.31
CA ALA A 48 -12.31 1.93 8.89
C ALA A 48 -11.00 2.61 8.44
N ALA A 49 -10.75 2.56 7.13
CA ALA A 49 -9.78 3.40 6.43
C ALA A 49 -10.48 4.20 5.32
N TYR A 50 -9.87 5.33 4.93
CA TYR A 50 -10.50 6.30 4.06
C TYR A 50 -9.64 6.72 2.87
N ASN A 51 -10.30 7.07 1.77
CA ASN A 51 -9.70 7.79 0.64
C ASN A 51 -10.55 9.02 0.35
N VAL A 52 -10.00 10.20 0.53
CA VAL A 52 -10.72 11.47 0.54
C VAL A 52 -10.32 12.28 -0.68
N SER A 53 -11.29 12.64 -1.52
CA SER A 53 -11.03 13.53 -2.65
C SER A 53 -10.72 14.95 -2.17
N VAL A 54 -9.79 15.62 -2.85
CA VAL A 54 -9.49 17.05 -2.70
C VAL A 54 -9.95 17.80 -3.95
N PRO A 55 -10.40 19.05 -3.82
CA PRO A 55 -10.76 19.87 -4.97
C PRO A 55 -9.54 20.24 -5.82
N GLU A 56 -9.79 20.70 -7.04
CA GLU A 56 -8.76 21.33 -7.88
C GLU A 56 -8.17 22.56 -7.18
N GLY A 57 -6.89 22.85 -7.44
CA GLY A 57 -6.18 23.97 -6.82
C GLY A 57 -6.03 23.88 -5.30
N TRP A 58 -6.18 22.69 -4.71
CA TRP A 58 -6.12 22.49 -3.27
C TRP A 58 -4.70 22.69 -2.72
N THR A 59 -4.57 23.59 -1.73
CA THR A 59 -3.29 24.00 -1.13
C THR A 59 -3.29 23.96 0.40
N ARG A 60 -4.30 23.31 1.02
CA ARG A 60 -4.37 23.20 2.48
C ARG A 60 -3.20 22.38 3.02
N THR A 61 -2.71 22.76 4.20
CA THR A 61 -1.63 22.08 4.92
C THR A 61 -2.09 21.51 6.26
N ASP A 62 -3.26 21.91 6.75
CA ASP A 62 -3.91 21.44 7.97
C ASP A 62 -4.71 20.15 7.71
N LEU A 63 -4.00 19.10 7.26
CA LEU A 63 -4.60 17.90 6.69
C LEU A 63 -5.52 17.15 7.65
N ASP A 64 -5.21 17.14 8.95
CA ASP A 64 -6.05 16.50 9.96
C ASP A 64 -7.42 17.17 10.09
N ALA A 65 -7.42 18.51 10.10
CA ALA A 65 -8.66 19.28 10.17
C ALA A 65 -9.49 19.05 8.90
N TYR A 66 -8.84 19.08 7.73
CA TYR A 66 -9.50 18.77 6.47
C TYR A 66 -10.12 17.37 6.47
N VAL A 67 -9.38 16.32 6.84
CA VAL A 67 -9.94 14.96 6.89
C VAL A 67 -11.12 14.88 7.86
N ALA A 68 -10.98 15.39 9.09
CA ALA A 68 -12.06 15.37 10.08
C ALA A 68 -13.33 16.10 9.60
N GLU A 69 -13.18 17.28 9.00
CA GLU A 69 -14.28 18.04 8.40
C GLU A 69 -14.99 17.23 7.30
N ARG A 70 -14.23 16.57 6.42
CA ARG A 70 -14.78 15.78 5.31
C ARG A 70 -15.48 14.52 5.78
N LEU A 71 -14.90 13.77 6.73
CA LEU A 71 -15.54 12.59 7.31
C LEU A 71 -16.85 12.96 8.01
N SER A 72 -16.84 14.02 8.82
CA SER A 72 -18.04 14.51 9.51
C SER A 72 -19.12 14.96 8.53
N ALA A 73 -18.75 15.72 7.50
CA ALA A 73 -19.71 16.18 6.47
C ALA A 73 -20.34 15.01 5.69
N SER A 74 -19.59 13.93 5.45
CA SER A 74 -20.07 12.71 4.78
C SER A 74 -20.83 11.74 5.71
N GLY A 75 -21.00 12.07 6.98
CA GLY A 75 -21.67 11.23 7.97
C GLY A 75 -20.89 9.96 8.32
N PHE A 76 -19.56 10.03 8.28
CA PHE A 76 -18.67 8.96 8.74
C PHE A 76 -18.15 9.30 10.14
N ASP A 77 -18.70 8.63 11.15
CA ASP A 77 -18.40 8.90 12.56
C ASP A 77 -17.13 8.18 13.07
N ALA A 78 -16.70 7.12 12.38
CA ALA A 78 -15.51 6.35 12.77
C ALA A 78 -14.24 7.07 12.31
N ASP A 79 -13.29 7.28 13.23
CA ASP A 79 -11.94 7.74 12.85
C ASP A 79 -11.15 6.61 12.17
N GLY A 80 -10.10 6.95 11.43
CA GLY A 80 -9.27 5.99 10.73
C GLY A 80 -8.15 6.65 9.91
N PRO A 81 -7.16 5.88 9.44
CA PRO A 81 -6.17 6.41 8.52
C PRO A 81 -6.85 6.82 7.21
N ALA A 82 -6.44 7.97 6.66
CA ALA A 82 -7.01 8.53 5.45
C ALA A 82 -5.90 8.86 4.43
N LEU A 83 -6.16 8.55 3.17
CA LEU A 83 -5.39 9.05 2.04
C LEU A 83 -6.12 10.22 1.38
N LEU A 84 -5.38 11.10 0.72
CA LEU A 84 -5.91 12.24 -0.03
C LEU A 84 -5.68 12.01 -1.53
N THR A 85 -6.64 12.38 -2.37
CA THR A 85 -6.55 12.18 -3.82
C THR A 85 -7.23 13.27 -4.62
N GLY A 86 -6.63 13.73 -5.72
CA GLY A 86 -7.31 14.58 -6.70
C GLY A 86 -8.23 13.80 -7.64
N VAL A 87 -8.27 12.47 -7.54
CA VAL A 87 -9.12 11.61 -8.35
C VAL A 87 -10.52 11.55 -7.74
N ALA A 88 -11.54 11.89 -8.55
CA ALA A 88 -12.93 11.75 -8.16
C ALA A 88 -13.30 10.30 -7.82
N MET A 89 -14.12 10.09 -6.77
CA MET A 89 -14.46 8.75 -6.28
C MET A 89 -15.29 7.92 -7.25
N GLU A 90 -15.89 8.52 -8.28
CA GLU A 90 -16.54 7.77 -9.38
C GLU A 90 -15.55 6.88 -10.17
N HIS A 91 -14.26 7.18 -10.10
CA HIS A 91 -13.19 6.36 -10.71
C HIS A 91 -12.61 5.33 -9.74
N ALA A 92 -13.08 5.28 -8.49
CA ALA A 92 -12.67 4.23 -7.56
C ALA A 92 -13.12 2.86 -8.09
N ARG A 93 -12.23 1.87 -8.03
CA ARG A 93 -12.56 0.49 -8.41
C ARG A 93 -12.08 -0.47 -7.34
N ALA A 94 -12.91 -1.48 -7.08
CA ALA A 94 -12.64 -2.52 -6.10
C ALA A 94 -12.45 -3.86 -6.81
N ALA A 95 -11.61 -4.72 -6.22
CA ALA A 95 -11.44 -6.11 -6.59
C ALA A 95 -11.39 -6.95 -5.32
N ARG A 96 -11.97 -8.15 -5.36
CA ARG A 96 -11.94 -9.12 -4.27
C ARG A 96 -11.56 -10.48 -4.82
N LEU A 97 -10.74 -11.22 -4.08
CA LEU A 97 -10.33 -12.58 -4.42
C LEU A 97 -10.16 -13.40 -3.15
N ASP A 98 -10.70 -14.61 -3.14
CA ASP A 98 -10.44 -15.59 -2.09
C ASP A 98 -8.98 -16.05 -2.20
N ALA A 99 -8.26 -15.99 -1.07
CA ALA A 99 -6.85 -16.32 -0.96
C ALA A 99 -6.61 -17.82 -1.01
N ASP A 100 -7.45 -18.62 -0.35
CA ASP A 100 -7.40 -20.09 -0.35
C ASP A 100 -8.77 -20.67 -0.71
N SER A 101 -9.00 -20.89 -2.01
CA SER A 101 -10.28 -21.40 -2.53
C SER A 101 -10.61 -22.83 -2.11
N GLU A 102 -9.63 -23.57 -1.60
CA GLU A 102 -9.75 -24.99 -1.23
C GLU A 102 -9.79 -25.21 0.29
N ALA A 103 -9.65 -24.16 1.10
CA ALA A 103 -9.67 -24.24 2.56
C ALA A 103 -11.08 -24.01 3.11
N GLU A 104 -11.50 -24.79 4.11
CA GLU A 104 -12.80 -24.59 4.78
C GLU A 104 -12.90 -23.23 5.51
N ASP A 105 -11.76 -22.70 5.97
CA ASP A 105 -11.61 -21.33 6.49
C ASP A 105 -10.94 -20.44 5.42
N SER A 106 -11.64 -20.20 4.30
CA SER A 106 -11.13 -19.37 3.21
C SER A 106 -11.00 -17.91 3.64
N SER A 107 -9.79 -17.37 3.62
CA SER A 107 -9.57 -15.92 3.68
C SER A 107 -9.73 -15.32 2.29
N ALA A 108 -10.02 -14.04 2.18
CA ALA A 108 -10.05 -13.23 0.99
C ALA A 108 -9.34 -11.89 1.18
N VAL A 109 -8.95 -11.31 0.06
CA VAL A 109 -8.38 -9.97 0.01
C VAL A 109 -9.30 -9.07 -0.79
N THR A 110 -9.55 -7.87 -0.27
CA THR A 110 -10.29 -6.81 -0.97
C THR A 110 -9.36 -5.62 -1.17
N ALA A 111 -9.21 -5.16 -2.41
CA ALA A 111 -8.45 -3.97 -2.76
C ALA A 111 -9.36 -2.92 -3.38
N VAL A 112 -9.13 -1.65 -3.05
CA VAL A 112 -9.79 -0.48 -3.64
C VAL A 112 -8.71 0.47 -4.13
N ALA A 113 -8.84 0.96 -5.36
CA ALA A 113 -7.88 1.90 -5.93
C ALA A 113 -8.56 3.12 -6.56
N THR A 114 -7.93 4.28 -6.42
CA THR A 114 -8.13 5.45 -7.29
C THR A 114 -6.82 5.75 -7.99
N ALA A 115 -6.81 5.83 -9.32
CA ALA A 115 -5.60 6.02 -10.10
C ALA A 115 -5.71 7.21 -11.05
N GLY A 116 -4.85 8.21 -10.83
CA GLY A 116 -4.58 9.32 -11.74
C GLY A 116 -3.08 9.55 -11.84
N ILE A 117 -2.57 9.78 -13.06
CA ILE A 117 -1.15 9.82 -13.38
C ILE A 117 -0.69 11.19 -13.94
N SER A 118 -1.40 12.28 -13.65
CA SER A 118 -1.05 13.63 -14.14
C SER A 118 0.23 14.25 -13.54
N ASN A 119 0.87 13.58 -12.58
CA ASN A 119 2.12 13.93 -11.91
C ASN A 119 3.01 12.67 -11.74
N PRO A 120 3.38 11.99 -12.84
CA PRO A 120 4.11 10.73 -12.78
C PRO A 120 5.49 10.92 -12.14
N ALA A 121 5.94 9.91 -11.41
CA ALA A 121 7.27 9.87 -10.81
C ALA A 121 8.14 8.84 -11.56
N ALA A 122 8.85 9.28 -12.61
CA ALA A 122 9.68 8.41 -13.40
C ALA A 122 10.96 7.97 -12.65
N LEU A 123 11.18 6.66 -12.61
CA LEU A 123 12.42 6.08 -12.11
C LEU A 123 13.50 5.94 -13.20
N PHE A 124 13.06 5.74 -14.45
CA PHE A 124 13.92 5.63 -15.63
C PHE A 124 13.49 6.68 -16.65
N PRO A 125 13.90 7.95 -16.50
CA PRO A 125 13.57 8.99 -17.46
C PRO A 125 14.22 8.74 -18.83
N ASP A 126 13.54 9.10 -19.91
CA ASP A 126 14.11 9.05 -21.26
C ASP A 126 15.11 10.20 -21.45
N GLU A 127 16.36 9.86 -21.79
CA GLU A 127 17.54 10.74 -21.74
C GLU A 127 17.44 12.03 -22.60
N ARG A 128 16.50 12.11 -23.54
CA ARG A 128 16.38 13.23 -24.50
C ARG A 128 15.22 14.19 -24.26
N GLU A 129 14.15 13.75 -23.58
CA GLU A 129 12.92 14.55 -23.42
C GLU A 129 12.67 14.92 -21.94
N ASP A 130 13.03 14.02 -21.01
CA ASP A 130 12.75 14.23 -19.58
C ASP A 130 13.84 15.04 -18.83
N ALA A 131 15.05 15.12 -19.40
CA ALA A 131 16.16 15.90 -18.84
C ALA A 131 15.89 17.42 -18.86
N ASP A 132 15.22 17.91 -19.91
CA ASP A 132 14.83 19.31 -20.05
C ASP A 132 13.62 19.67 -19.16
N ALA A 133 12.69 18.72 -18.96
CA ALA A 133 11.54 18.87 -18.05
C ALA A 133 11.96 18.93 -16.57
N ALA A 134 13.00 18.20 -16.18
CA ALA A 134 13.54 18.25 -14.81
C ALA A 134 14.24 19.58 -14.47
N SER A 135 14.76 20.29 -15.48
CA SER A 135 15.50 21.56 -15.31
C SER A 135 14.63 22.82 -15.46
N SER A 136 13.49 22.72 -16.16
CA SER A 136 12.59 23.84 -16.47
C SER A 136 11.47 24.01 -15.43
N ARG A 137 11.80 24.04 -14.13
CA ARG A 137 10.82 24.47 -13.12
C ARG A 137 10.96 25.96 -12.82
N ALA A 138 9.84 26.66 -13.00
CA ALA A 138 9.54 28.05 -12.66
C ALA A 138 9.82 29.11 -13.75
N SER A 139 8.90 29.28 -14.69
CA SER A 139 8.31 30.60 -15.03
C SER A 139 7.29 30.43 -16.15
N ASP A 140 6.18 31.16 -16.03
CA ASP A 140 5.01 31.17 -16.91
C ASP A 140 4.19 29.88 -16.98
N ARG A 141 3.13 29.78 -16.17
CA ARG A 141 1.75 29.42 -16.59
C ARG A 141 0.79 29.32 -15.40
N SER A 142 -0.51 29.47 -15.69
CA SER A 142 -1.59 29.83 -14.76
C SER A 142 -2.02 28.69 -13.80
N PRO A 143 -2.37 28.99 -12.52
CA PRO A 143 -2.78 27.98 -11.52
C PRO A 143 -4.12 27.26 -11.75
N ASP A 144 -4.91 27.67 -12.76
CA ASP A 144 -6.33 27.32 -12.89
C ASP A 144 -6.60 25.99 -13.63
N GLU A 145 -5.58 25.24 -14.07
CA GLU A 145 -5.74 23.97 -14.82
C GLU A 145 -5.23 22.71 -14.06
N TYR A 146 -4.89 22.83 -12.78
CA TYR A 146 -4.27 21.74 -12.02
C TYR A 146 -5.28 20.67 -11.53
N GLU A 147 -5.26 19.49 -12.16
CA GLU A 147 -5.87 18.26 -11.65
C GLU A 147 -4.79 17.33 -11.02
N PRO A 148 -4.61 17.29 -9.68
CA PRO A 148 -3.65 16.40 -9.05
C PRO A 148 -3.92 14.92 -9.34
N GLY A 149 -2.92 14.23 -9.87
CA GLY A 149 -2.91 12.79 -10.02
C GLY A 149 -2.45 12.14 -8.71
N THR A 150 -3.11 11.07 -8.30
CA THR A 150 -2.48 10.17 -7.34
C THR A 150 -3.00 8.75 -7.54
N VAL A 151 -2.16 7.78 -7.19
CA VAL A 151 -2.54 6.37 -7.17
C VAL A 151 -2.60 5.87 -5.73
N ASN A 152 -3.79 5.95 -5.14
CA ASN A 152 -4.02 5.46 -3.79
C ASN A 152 -4.62 4.05 -3.83
N VAL A 153 -4.12 3.16 -2.96
CA VAL A 153 -4.61 1.78 -2.84
C VAL A 153 -4.90 1.46 -1.38
N LEU A 154 -6.12 1.00 -1.09
CA LEU A 154 -6.53 0.48 0.20
C LEU A 154 -6.73 -1.03 0.06
N VAL A 155 -6.13 -1.84 0.94
CA VAL A 155 -6.27 -3.29 0.94
C VAL A 155 -6.70 -3.77 2.32
N TYR A 156 -7.64 -4.70 2.36
CA TYR A 156 -7.99 -5.44 3.57
C TYR A 156 -7.87 -6.94 3.31
N ALA A 157 -7.09 -7.63 4.14
CA ALA A 157 -7.03 -9.09 4.19
C ALA A 157 -7.84 -9.54 5.41
N ASP A 158 -8.85 -10.38 5.22
CA ASP A 158 -9.71 -10.90 6.31
C ASP A 158 -9.05 -12.07 7.09
N ARG A 159 -7.72 -11.99 7.24
CA ARG A 159 -6.91 -12.94 8.00
C ARG A 159 -6.06 -12.17 8.99
N THR A 160 -6.01 -12.63 10.24
CA THR A 160 -5.11 -12.06 11.23
C THR A 160 -3.67 -12.21 10.79
N LEU A 161 -2.93 -11.10 10.80
CA LEU A 161 -1.52 -11.04 10.42
C LEU A 161 -0.66 -10.73 11.64
N THR A 162 0.58 -11.22 11.65
CA THR A 162 1.60 -10.67 12.55
C THR A 162 1.99 -9.25 12.14
N GLU A 163 2.66 -8.51 13.02
CA GLU A 163 3.15 -7.16 12.67
C GLU A 163 4.08 -7.20 11.44
N GLY A 164 4.95 -8.21 11.38
CA GLY A 164 5.87 -8.42 10.25
C GLY A 164 5.14 -8.76 8.96
N ALA A 165 4.11 -9.60 9.02
CA ALA A 165 3.28 -9.93 7.86
C ALA A 165 2.48 -8.72 7.36
N LEU A 166 1.92 -7.89 8.24
CA LEU A 166 1.23 -6.66 7.84
C LEU A 166 2.18 -5.68 7.13
N ALA A 167 3.38 -5.48 7.68
CA ALA A 167 4.40 -4.64 7.07
C ALA A 167 4.87 -5.17 5.71
N ASN A 168 5.10 -6.48 5.60
CA ASN A 168 5.48 -7.11 4.34
C ASN A 168 4.37 -7.00 3.28
N LEU A 169 3.10 -7.07 3.68
CA LEU A 169 1.98 -6.95 2.74
C LEU A 169 1.90 -5.56 2.12
N VAL A 170 2.26 -4.49 2.85
CA VAL A 170 2.42 -3.14 2.26
C VAL A 170 3.43 -3.14 1.12
N ALA A 171 4.57 -3.82 1.28
CA ALA A 171 5.59 -3.92 0.23
C ALA A 171 5.06 -4.69 -0.99
N VAL A 172 4.35 -5.80 -0.77
CA VAL A 172 3.72 -6.59 -1.85
C VAL A 172 2.67 -5.77 -2.62
N VAL A 173 1.85 -4.98 -1.91
CA VAL A 173 0.85 -4.10 -2.52
C VAL A 173 1.51 -2.98 -3.32
N ALA A 174 2.56 -2.35 -2.79
CA ALA A 174 3.32 -1.32 -3.49
C ALA A 174 4.01 -1.87 -4.76
N GLU A 175 4.60 -3.06 -4.68
CA GLU A 175 5.18 -3.76 -5.83
C GLU A 175 4.12 -4.02 -6.91
N ALA A 176 2.96 -4.58 -6.53
CA ALA A 176 1.89 -4.88 -7.47
C ALA A 176 1.35 -3.62 -8.16
N LYS A 177 1.15 -2.54 -7.39
CA LYS A 177 0.77 -1.22 -7.89
C LYS A 177 1.78 -0.73 -8.91
N ALA A 178 3.07 -0.67 -8.54
CA ALA A 178 4.13 -0.17 -9.40
C ALA A 178 4.27 -1.01 -10.68
N ALA A 179 4.24 -2.34 -10.59
CA ALA A 179 4.32 -3.23 -11.74
C ALA A 179 3.15 -3.04 -12.72
N ALA A 180 1.93 -2.89 -12.21
CA ALA A 180 0.74 -2.62 -13.02
C ALA A 180 0.83 -1.26 -13.72
N LEU A 181 1.29 -0.23 -13.00
CA LEU A 181 1.46 1.12 -13.54
C LEU A 181 2.57 1.17 -14.59
N VAL A 182 3.76 0.61 -14.32
CA VAL A 182 4.88 0.59 -15.28
C VAL A 182 4.44 -0.08 -16.58
N ARG A 183 3.75 -1.23 -16.47
CA ARG A 183 3.31 -1.97 -17.65
C ARG A 183 2.32 -1.20 -18.52
N THR A 184 1.57 -0.29 -17.92
CA THR A 184 0.45 0.42 -18.59
C THR A 184 0.82 1.85 -18.99
N THR A 185 1.69 2.50 -18.23
CA THR A 185 1.97 3.94 -18.31
C THR A 185 3.45 4.26 -18.45
N GLY A 186 4.35 3.29 -18.25
CA GLY A 186 5.80 3.53 -18.16
C GLY A 186 6.26 4.05 -16.79
N PHE A 187 5.35 4.51 -15.92
CA PHE A 187 5.68 5.09 -14.62
C PHE A 187 5.35 4.14 -13.46
N PRO A 188 6.18 4.05 -12.40
CA PRO A 188 5.91 3.22 -11.23
C PRO A 188 4.91 3.82 -10.26
N GLY A 189 4.57 5.11 -10.41
CA GLY A 189 3.79 5.83 -9.41
C GLY A 189 3.67 7.32 -9.71
N THR A 190 3.17 8.05 -8.71
CA THR A 190 3.03 9.51 -8.72
C THR A 190 3.76 10.13 -7.53
N THR A 191 3.95 11.45 -7.54
CA THR A 191 4.65 12.16 -6.45
C THR A 191 3.99 12.03 -5.07
N THR A 192 2.71 11.67 -5.01
CA THR A 192 1.91 11.59 -3.78
C THR A 192 1.17 10.26 -3.61
N ASP A 193 1.59 9.20 -4.32
CA ASP A 193 0.90 7.92 -4.16
C ASP A 193 1.07 7.31 -2.77
N ALA A 194 0.07 6.53 -2.34
CA ALA A 194 0.07 5.96 -1.00
C ALA A 194 -0.71 4.63 -0.93
N VAL A 195 -0.42 3.85 0.10
CA VAL A 195 -1.03 2.55 0.37
C VAL A 195 -1.51 2.50 1.81
N ILE A 196 -2.68 1.90 2.02
CA ILE A 196 -3.13 1.44 3.34
C ILE A 196 -3.39 -0.07 3.23
N VAL A 197 -2.87 -0.85 4.16
CA VAL A 197 -3.21 -2.27 4.32
C VAL A 197 -3.83 -2.47 5.69
N GLY A 198 -4.90 -3.25 5.79
CA GLY A 198 -5.49 -3.66 7.05
C GLY A 198 -5.78 -5.14 7.13
N CYS A 199 -5.96 -5.59 8.36
CA CYS A 199 -6.37 -6.93 8.73
C CYS A 199 -7.20 -6.87 10.02
N PRO A 200 -7.82 -7.97 10.48
CA PRO A 200 -8.22 -8.10 11.88
C PRO A 200 -7.07 -7.76 12.83
N ALA A 201 -7.38 -7.43 14.09
CA ALA A 201 -6.39 -7.06 15.10
C ALA A 201 -5.14 -7.96 15.05
N VAL A 202 -3.97 -7.36 14.86
CA VAL A 202 -2.71 -8.10 14.73
C VAL A 202 -2.46 -8.98 15.95
N ALA A 203 -1.91 -10.17 15.73
CA ALA A 203 -1.58 -11.11 16.79
C ALA A 203 -0.25 -11.80 16.48
N GLU A 204 0.45 -12.19 17.54
CA GLU A 204 1.59 -13.11 17.43
C GLU A 204 1.08 -14.54 17.51
N PRO A 205 1.70 -15.47 16.79
CA PRO A 205 1.19 -16.82 16.69
C PRO A 205 1.54 -17.67 17.92
N ASP A 206 0.64 -18.59 18.29
CA ASP A 206 0.88 -19.62 19.29
C ASP A 206 1.44 -20.89 18.60
N GLY A 207 2.74 -21.16 18.76
CA GLY A 207 3.40 -22.37 18.25
C GLY A 207 4.39 -22.11 17.11
N ASP A 208 4.82 -23.17 16.42
CA ASP A 208 5.93 -23.10 15.44
C ASP A 208 5.48 -23.14 13.97
N LEU A 209 4.24 -23.53 13.65
CA LEU A 209 3.75 -23.61 12.26
C LEU A 209 2.81 -22.45 11.90
N ASP A 210 2.88 -22.02 10.64
CA ASP A 210 2.08 -20.92 10.13
C ASP A 210 0.60 -21.32 9.99
N GLY A 211 -0.30 -20.52 10.56
CA GLY A 211 -1.74 -20.66 10.35
C GLY A 211 -2.50 -21.69 11.18
N GLU A 212 -1.86 -22.46 12.06
CA GLU A 212 -2.53 -23.43 12.96
C GLU A 212 -3.52 -22.76 13.94
N ASP A 213 -3.23 -21.52 14.32
CA ASP A 213 -3.98 -20.67 15.24
C ASP A 213 -4.86 -19.62 14.54
N GLY A 214 -4.89 -19.62 13.20
CA GLY A 214 -5.58 -18.58 12.45
C GLY A 214 -4.75 -17.32 12.17
N VAL A 215 -3.46 -17.29 12.55
CA VAL A 215 -2.55 -16.15 12.35
C VAL A 215 -1.58 -16.43 11.21
N ALA A 216 -1.47 -15.51 10.25
CA ALA A 216 -0.51 -15.61 9.16
C ALA A 216 0.77 -14.80 9.47
N ARG A 217 1.90 -15.50 9.45
CA ARG A 217 3.25 -14.99 9.69
C ARG A 217 3.90 -14.47 8.43
N PHE A 218 3.43 -14.96 7.29
CA PHE A 218 3.95 -14.58 5.98
C PHE A 218 2.82 -14.06 5.09
N SER A 219 3.13 -12.99 4.36
CA SER A 219 2.23 -12.35 3.41
C SER A 219 2.92 -12.08 2.06
N GLY A 220 4.06 -12.73 1.84
CA GLY A 220 4.88 -12.58 0.64
C GLY A 220 4.13 -13.02 -0.61
N SER A 221 4.66 -12.64 -1.77
CA SER A 221 4.03 -12.88 -3.08
C SER A 221 3.77 -14.36 -3.42
N GLY A 222 4.46 -15.29 -2.76
CA GLY A 222 4.24 -16.74 -2.86
C GLY A 222 3.23 -17.32 -1.86
N THR A 223 2.68 -16.51 -0.96
CA THR A 223 1.63 -16.92 -0.03
C THR A 223 0.25 -16.73 -0.65
N PRO A 224 -0.79 -17.46 -0.20
CA PRO A 224 -2.18 -17.26 -0.64
C PRO A 224 -2.64 -15.81 -0.54
N ILE A 225 -2.45 -15.18 0.62
CA ILE A 225 -2.83 -13.77 0.88
C ILE A 225 -2.06 -12.82 -0.02
N GLY A 226 -0.74 -12.99 -0.13
CA GLY A 226 0.09 -12.14 -0.97
C GLY A 226 -0.26 -12.28 -2.46
N ALA A 227 -0.51 -13.49 -2.94
CA ALA A 227 -0.94 -13.73 -4.32
C ALA A 227 -2.30 -13.07 -4.62
N ALA A 228 -3.26 -13.23 -3.71
CA ALA A 228 -4.58 -12.61 -3.83
C ALA A 228 -4.50 -11.08 -3.81
N ALA A 229 -3.70 -10.51 -2.90
CA ALA A 229 -3.47 -9.07 -2.84
C ALA A 229 -2.89 -8.53 -4.14
N ARG A 230 -1.88 -9.19 -4.73
CA ARG A 230 -1.28 -8.76 -6.00
C ARG A 230 -2.32 -8.74 -7.14
N ALA A 231 -3.14 -9.78 -7.22
CA ALA A 231 -4.20 -9.87 -8.23
C ALA A 231 -5.24 -8.76 -8.05
N CYS A 232 -5.75 -8.57 -6.82
CA CYS A 232 -6.74 -7.54 -6.53
C CYS A 232 -6.20 -6.13 -6.80
N VAL A 233 -4.97 -5.84 -6.37
CA VAL A 233 -4.34 -4.52 -6.60
C VAL A 233 -4.15 -4.25 -8.09
N ARG A 234 -3.62 -5.22 -8.84
CA ARG A 234 -3.47 -5.10 -10.29
C ARG A 234 -4.81 -4.77 -10.94
N ASP A 235 -5.84 -5.54 -10.65
CA ASP A 235 -7.13 -5.43 -11.34
C ASP A 235 -7.88 -4.15 -10.94
N ALA A 236 -7.84 -3.77 -9.66
CA ALA A 236 -8.42 -2.51 -9.17
C ALA A 236 -7.73 -1.28 -9.78
N VAL A 237 -6.39 -1.24 -9.81
CA VAL A 237 -5.62 -0.13 -10.39
C VAL A 237 -5.90 -0.01 -11.89
N LEU A 238 -5.83 -1.10 -12.65
CA LEU A 238 -6.10 -1.09 -14.08
C LEU A 238 -7.54 -0.69 -14.40
N ALA A 239 -8.51 -1.16 -13.60
CA ALA A 239 -9.90 -0.75 -13.76
C ALA A 239 -10.11 0.74 -13.45
N SER A 240 -9.45 1.27 -12.40
CA SER A 240 -9.53 2.69 -12.04
C SER A 240 -8.93 3.58 -13.13
N LEU A 241 -7.75 3.21 -13.65
CA LEU A 241 -7.12 3.89 -14.79
C LEU A 241 -8.05 3.89 -16.01
N ARG A 242 -8.58 2.72 -16.40
CA ARG A 242 -9.54 2.64 -17.52
C ARG A 242 -10.77 3.52 -17.31
N SER A 243 -11.24 3.66 -16.07
CA SER A 243 -12.36 4.55 -15.79
C SER A 243 -12.01 6.03 -15.92
N ARG A 244 -10.85 6.45 -15.40
CA ARG A 244 -10.45 7.87 -15.41
C ARG A 244 -10.04 8.34 -16.80
N TYR A 245 -9.43 7.45 -17.57
CA TYR A 245 -8.86 7.72 -18.89
C TYR A 245 -9.72 7.10 -20.02
N ALA A 246 -11.02 6.92 -19.79
CA ALA A 246 -11.93 6.43 -20.83
C ALA A 246 -12.06 7.44 -22.00
N ASP A 247 -12.10 8.73 -21.65
CA ASP A 247 -12.28 9.85 -22.58
C ASP A 247 -11.10 10.83 -22.58
N ARG A 248 -9.95 10.42 -22.01
CA ARG A 248 -8.74 11.25 -21.87
C ARG A 248 -7.51 10.41 -22.18
N GLU A 249 -6.50 11.01 -22.78
CA GLU A 249 -5.22 10.32 -23.05
C GLU A 249 -4.39 10.20 -21.77
N LEU A 250 -3.64 9.11 -21.67
CA LEU A 250 -2.59 8.96 -20.66
C LEU A 250 -1.40 9.84 -21.05
N PRO A 251 -0.71 10.49 -20.09
CA PRO A 251 0.54 11.19 -20.36
C PRO A 251 1.57 10.24 -20.98
N ALA A 252 2.24 10.69 -22.04
CA ALA A 252 3.25 9.90 -22.75
C ALA A 252 4.65 10.05 -22.14
N SER A 253 4.94 11.15 -21.45
CA SER A 253 6.23 11.45 -20.82
C SER A 253 6.07 12.24 -19.51
N VAL A 254 7.17 12.43 -18.76
CA VAL A 254 7.19 13.35 -17.61
C VAL A 254 7.09 14.79 -18.09
N ALA A 255 7.66 15.10 -19.26
CA ALA A 255 7.58 16.43 -19.88
C ALA A 255 6.14 16.87 -20.21
N ASP A 256 5.26 15.90 -20.49
CA ASP A 256 3.83 16.15 -20.72
C ASP A 256 3.03 16.34 -19.43
N ALA A 257 3.64 16.15 -18.27
CA ALA A 257 2.99 16.22 -16.97
C ALA A 257 3.48 17.42 -16.14
N GLU A 258 2.56 18.34 -15.83
CA GLU A 258 2.83 19.64 -15.20
C GLU A 258 3.64 19.56 -13.89
N TYR A 259 3.49 18.47 -13.12
CA TYR A 259 4.18 18.25 -11.84
C TYR A 259 4.92 16.92 -11.76
N GLY A 260 5.22 16.31 -12.91
CA GLY A 260 5.99 15.08 -12.96
C GLY A 260 7.39 15.25 -12.35
N VAL A 261 7.92 14.19 -11.76
CA VAL A 261 9.31 14.15 -11.25
C VAL A 261 10.08 13.01 -11.91
N ALA A 262 11.37 13.21 -12.14
CA ALA A 262 12.26 12.21 -12.70
C ALA A 262 13.46 11.97 -11.77
N THR A 263 13.85 10.70 -11.60
CA THR A 263 15.05 10.32 -10.86
C THR A 263 16.27 10.46 -11.77
N THR A 264 16.93 11.62 -11.71
CA THR A 264 18.11 11.94 -12.56
C THR A 264 19.44 11.84 -11.83
N ARG A 265 19.42 11.60 -10.51
CA ARG A 265 20.62 11.45 -9.68
C ARG A 265 21.08 10.00 -9.67
N SER A 266 22.39 9.79 -9.79
CA SER A 266 23.02 8.47 -9.63
C SER A 266 23.63 8.32 -8.24
N ALA A 267 23.53 7.12 -7.66
CA ALA A 267 24.23 6.74 -6.44
C ALA A 267 25.56 6.06 -6.76
N GLU A 268 26.54 6.19 -5.87
CA GLU A 268 27.75 5.37 -5.92
C GLU A 268 27.40 3.93 -5.51
N VAL A 269 27.71 2.97 -6.39
CA VAL A 269 27.51 1.54 -6.11
C VAL A 269 28.82 0.96 -5.61
N PHE A 270 28.78 0.33 -4.43
CA PHE A 270 29.94 -0.31 -3.82
C PHE A 270 29.60 -1.75 -3.39
N GLU A 271 30.62 -2.62 -3.40
CA GLU A 271 30.50 -3.97 -2.84
C GLU A 271 30.55 -3.89 -1.31
N PRO A 272 29.58 -4.47 -0.58
CA PRO A 272 29.65 -4.55 0.88
C PRO A 272 30.89 -5.35 1.30
N ALA A 273 31.70 -4.82 2.22
CA ALA A 273 32.87 -5.53 2.73
C ALA A 273 32.43 -6.84 3.40
N ALA A 274 32.97 -7.97 2.95
CA ALA A 274 32.85 -9.22 3.70
C ALA A 274 33.58 -9.03 5.04
N ALA A 275 32.90 -9.27 6.16
CA ALA A 275 33.56 -9.30 7.46
C ALA A 275 34.71 -10.31 7.37
N ALA A 276 35.95 -9.87 7.63
CA ALA A 276 37.06 -10.79 7.78
C ALA A 276 36.70 -11.74 8.92
N SER A 277 36.59 -13.04 8.61
CA SER A 277 36.38 -14.08 9.60
C SER A 277 37.48 -13.94 10.66
N SER A 278 37.14 -13.44 11.84
CA SER A 278 38.04 -13.46 12.98
C SER A 278 38.19 -14.91 13.41
N GLU A 279 39.21 -15.60 12.89
CA GLU A 279 39.64 -16.86 13.49
C GLU A 279 40.01 -16.58 14.95
N PRO A 280 39.47 -17.32 15.93
CA PRO A 280 39.85 -17.15 17.32
C PRO A 280 41.34 -17.52 17.46
N SER A 281 42.15 -16.53 17.85
CA SER A 281 43.56 -16.71 18.20
C SER A 281 43.71 -17.88 19.16
N ALA A 282 44.30 -18.97 18.70
CA ALA A 282 44.60 -20.12 19.54
C ALA A 282 45.48 -19.69 20.72
N THR A 283 44.93 -19.98 21.90
CA THR A 283 45.50 -20.08 23.24
C THR A 283 47.02 -19.98 23.35
N THR A 284 47.44 -18.99 24.14
CA THR A 284 48.78 -18.84 24.75
C THR A 284 49.27 -20.16 25.35
N ASP A 285 50.38 -20.67 24.82
CA ASP A 285 51.17 -21.74 25.42
C ASP A 285 51.76 -21.23 26.75
N ARG A 286 51.11 -21.54 27.87
CA ARG A 286 51.69 -21.39 29.20
C ARG A 286 52.46 -22.68 29.51
N THR A 287 53.76 -22.63 29.30
CA THR A 287 54.71 -23.62 29.79
C THR A 287 54.57 -23.72 31.31
N PHE A 288 54.08 -24.86 31.81
CA PHE A 288 54.22 -25.23 33.20
C PHE A 288 55.66 -25.66 33.43
N ASP A 289 56.41 -24.84 34.17
CA ASP A 289 57.73 -25.19 34.69
C ASP A 289 57.51 -25.93 36.03
N THR A 290 57.85 -27.22 36.07
CA THR A 290 57.86 -28.03 37.29
C THR A 290 59.30 -28.38 37.64
N HIS A 291 59.74 -27.84 38.77
CA HIS A 291 60.85 -28.23 39.65
C HIS A 291 61.61 -29.53 39.35
N GLU A 292 62.94 -29.39 39.26
CA GLU A 292 63.89 -30.05 40.18
C GLU A 292 64.69 -28.96 40.93
#